data_AF-A0A920UT58-F1
#
_entry.id   AF-A0A920UT58-F1
#
_cell.length_a   1.000
_cell.length_b   1.000
_cell.length_c   1.000
_cell.angle_alpha   90.00
_cell.angle_beta   90.00
_cell.angle_gamma   90.00
#
_symmetry.space_group_name_H-M   'P 1'
#
loop_
_entity.id
_entity.type
_entity.pdbx_description
1 polymer ?
#
loop_
_entity_poly.entity_id
_entity_poly.type
_entity_poly.pdbx_seq_one_letter_code
_entity_poly.pdbx_strand_id
1 'polypeptide(L)'
;MKFHYSAFLYFSGILLAPIAVLSQELSRTEFGHPNFQGYWNNLYQTPLQRPVGLGEKRRYTDEEAITLVNQALLELDERASRLDPDRAPPEAGSRVTNQADDDFDEFPIGIARVNGEYRTSLIIDPPNGRIPLKEASERDDFFTNLNRSGRYLDGPEFGWAAERCLIAGPQLSMMFQRGLSPYTHIVKPKTIL
;
A
#
# COMPACT_ATOMS: atom_id res chain seq x y z
N MET A 1 -55.05 36.54 -46.62
CA MET A 1 -54.78 35.70 -45.43
C MET A 1 -53.53 34.87 -45.73
N LYS A 2 -52.35 35.31 -45.29
CA LYS A 2 -51.07 34.60 -45.44
C LYS A 2 -50.41 34.57 -44.06
N PHE A 3 -50.31 33.39 -43.46
CA PHE A 3 -49.62 33.19 -42.19
C PHE A 3 -48.14 32.94 -42.46
N HIS A 4 -47.27 33.79 -41.92
CA HIS A 4 -45.83 33.54 -41.85
C HIS A 4 -45.51 32.98 -40.47
N TYR A 5 -45.03 31.74 -40.42
CA TYR A 5 -44.45 31.13 -39.21
C TYR A 5 -42.93 31.29 -39.27
N SER A 6 -42.35 32.05 -38.34
CA SER A 6 -40.90 32.12 -38.14
C SER A 6 -40.49 31.06 -37.11
N ALA A 7 -39.81 30.01 -37.56
CA ALA A 7 -39.20 29.02 -36.67
C ALA A 7 -37.84 29.53 -36.19
N PHE A 8 -37.71 29.85 -34.89
CA PHE A 8 -36.42 30.10 -34.24
C PHE A 8 -35.83 28.75 -33.80
N LEU A 9 -34.77 28.31 -34.48
CA LEU A 9 -33.94 27.18 -34.04
C LEU A 9 -32.91 27.68 -33.02
N TYR A 10 -33.07 27.34 -31.75
CA TYR A 10 -32.04 27.51 -30.73
C TYR A 10 -31.03 26.36 -30.82
N PHE A 11 -29.83 26.65 -31.33
CA PHE A 11 -28.68 25.74 -31.25
C PHE A 11 -28.02 25.91 -29.86
N SER A 12 -28.29 24.99 -28.94
CA SER A 12 -27.53 24.87 -27.69
C SER A 12 -26.20 24.19 -28.00
N GLY A 13 -25.12 24.98 -28.10
CA GLY A 13 -23.77 24.47 -28.23
C GLY A 13 -23.24 23.99 -26.88
N ILE A 14 -23.11 22.68 -26.71
CA ILE A 14 -22.39 22.09 -25.56
C ILE A 14 -20.90 22.32 -25.78
N LEU A 15 -20.31 23.22 -25.00
CA LEU A 15 -18.88 23.48 -24.96
C LEU A 15 -18.20 22.30 -24.24
N LEU A 16 -17.64 21.33 -24.98
CA LEU A 16 -16.69 20.36 -24.41
C LEU A 16 -15.37 21.09 -24.14
N ALA A 17 -15.17 21.54 -22.91
CA ALA A 17 -13.87 22.01 -22.45
C ALA A 17 -12.92 20.80 -22.31
N PRO A 18 -11.74 20.80 -22.95
CA PRO A 18 -10.75 19.76 -22.72
C PRO A 18 -10.26 19.86 -21.27
N ILE A 19 -10.32 18.75 -20.53
CA ILE A 19 -9.72 18.64 -19.21
C ILE A 19 -8.20 18.64 -19.42
N ALA A 20 -7.57 19.80 -19.25
CA ALA A 20 -6.12 19.89 -19.22
C ALA A 20 -5.62 19.15 -17.98
N VAL A 21 -5.06 17.97 -18.18
CA VAL A 21 -4.29 17.28 -17.14
C VAL A 21 -3.01 18.08 -16.95
N LEU A 22 -2.91 18.82 -15.84
CA LEU A 22 -1.67 19.45 -15.39
C LEU A 22 -0.65 18.35 -15.08
N SER A 23 0.21 18.04 -16.05
CA SER A 23 1.39 17.21 -15.82
C SER A 23 2.46 18.08 -15.16
N GLN A 24 2.79 17.80 -13.91
CA GLN A 24 3.89 18.46 -13.22
C GLN A 24 5.20 17.93 -13.84
N GLU A 25 5.97 18.81 -14.52
CA GLU A 25 7.24 18.40 -15.12
C GLU A 25 8.22 17.94 -14.04
N LEU A 26 8.50 16.64 -13.99
CA LEU A 26 9.57 16.08 -13.18
C LEU A 26 10.91 16.60 -13.71
N SER A 27 11.72 17.20 -12.82
CA SER A 27 13.10 17.56 -13.16
C SER A 27 13.83 16.34 -13.71
N ARG A 28 14.66 16.51 -14.73
CA ARG A 28 15.43 15.42 -15.35
C ARG A 28 16.87 15.44 -14.87
N THR A 29 17.52 14.28 -14.87
CA THR A 29 18.96 14.14 -14.67
C THR A 29 19.72 14.64 -15.90
N GLU A 30 21.04 14.77 -15.80
CA GLU A 30 21.92 15.12 -16.93
C GLU A 30 21.81 14.16 -18.13
N PHE A 31 21.33 12.93 -17.89
CA PHE A 31 21.09 11.91 -18.91
C PHE A 31 19.64 11.93 -19.45
N GLY A 32 18.82 12.90 -19.05
CA GLY A 32 17.44 13.06 -19.53
C GLY A 32 16.41 12.14 -18.87
N HIS A 33 16.78 11.37 -17.84
CA HIS A 33 15.85 10.52 -17.08
C HIS A 33 15.12 11.33 -15.99
N PRO A 34 13.91 10.96 -15.56
CA PRO A 34 13.28 11.60 -14.40
C PRO A 34 14.19 11.53 -13.17
N ASN A 35 14.36 12.67 -12.50
CA ASN A 35 15.23 12.78 -11.34
C ASN A 35 14.45 12.39 -10.06
N PHE A 36 14.82 11.24 -9.49
CA PHE A 36 14.32 10.74 -8.21
C PHE A 36 15.34 10.89 -7.06
N GLN A 37 16.38 11.71 -7.25
CA GLN A 37 17.31 12.03 -6.17
C GLN A 37 16.60 12.80 -5.05
N GLY A 38 16.95 12.49 -3.81
CA GLY A 38 16.35 13.13 -2.64
C GLY A 38 16.36 12.22 -1.43
N TYR A 39 15.82 12.74 -0.34
CA TYR A 39 15.57 11.95 0.87
C TYR A 39 14.21 11.28 0.76
N TRP A 40 14.21 9.96 0.79
CA TRP A 40 13.01 9.13 0.81
C TRP A 40 12.82 8.58 2.21
N ASN A 41 11.60 8.67 2.73
CA ASN A 41 11.24 8.13 4.02
C ASN A 41 9.96 7.30 3.92
N ASN A 42 9.78 6.35 4.84
CA ASN A 42 8.57 5.57 4.97
C ASN A 42 8.00 5.82 6.37
N LEU A 43 7.31 6.95 6.53
CA LEU A 43 6.87 7.46 7.83
C LEU A 43 5.38 7.27 8.09
N TYR A 44 4.70 6.41 7.31
CA TYR A 44 3.24 6.34 7.36
C TYR A 44 2.74 4.91 7.37
N GLN A 45 1.64 4.67 8.09
CA GLN A 45 0.92 3.39 8.07
C GLN A 45 -0.05 3.26 6.89
N THR A 46 -0.14 4.29 6.03
CA THR A 46 -1.00 4.23 4.84
C THR A 46 -0.65 2.99 4.03
N PRO A 47 -1.62 2.08 3.80
CA PRO A 47 -1.35 0.83 3.14
C PRO A 47 -0.98 1.06 1.67
N LEU A 48 -0.19 0.16 1.10
CA LEU A 48 0.10 0.21 -0.34
C LEU A 48 -1.19 0.15 -1.16
N GLN A 49 -2.04 -0.82 -0.82
CA GLN A 49 -3.31 -1.11 -1.48
C GLN A 49 -4.49 -0.70 -0.60
N ARG A 50 -5.52 -0.10 -1.19
CA ARG A 50 -6.69 0.32 -0.42
C ARG A 50 -7.45 -0.87 0.15
N PRO A 51 -7.85 -0.84 1.43
CA PRO A 51 -8.76 -1.83 2.00
C PRO A 51 -10.03 -2.01 1.15
N VAL A 52 -10.45 -3.26 0.94
CA VAL A 52 -11.57 -3.59 0.04
C VAL A 52 -12.85 -2.87 0.46
N GLY A 53 -13.12 -2.76 1.76
CA GLY A 53 -14.30 -2.08 2.30
C GLY A 53 -14.37 -0.58 2.01
N LEU A 54 -13.26 0.06 1.60
CA LEU A 54 -13.23 1.48 1.24
C LEU A 54 -13.50 1.71 -0.26
N GLY A 55 -13.53 0.68 -1.09
CA GLY A 55 -13.82 0.80 -2.52
C GLY A 55 -12.96 1.84 -3.24
N GLU A 56 -13.59 2.88 -3.79
CA GLU A 56 -12.92 3.98 -4.49
C GLU A 56 -12.66 5.21 -3.62
N LYS A 57 -12.90 5.12 -2.30
CA LYS A 57 -12.69 6.23 -1.36
C LYS A 57 -11.20 6.58 -1.29
N ARG A 58 -10.80 7.59 -2.06
CA ARG A 58 -9.40 8.02 -2.23
C ARG A 58 -8.79 8.69 -0.99
N ARG A 59 -9.60 9.28 -0.12
CA ARG A 59 -9.13 10.02 1.05
C ARG A 59 -9.96 9.75 2.31
N TYR A 60 -9.30 9.83 3.45
CA TYR A 60 -9.95 9.91 4.75
C TYR A 60 -10.39 11.37 5.02
N THR A 61 -11.43 11.54 5.85
CA THR A 61 -11.66 12.84 6.50
C THR A 61 -10.62 13.07 7.59
N ASP A 62 -10.54 14.30 8.09
CA ASP A 62 -9.61 14.62 9.19
C ASP A 62 -9.97 13.83 10.45
N GLU A 63 -11.26 13.67 10.76
CA GLU A 63 -11.76 12.91 11.91
C GLU A 63 -11.43 11.42 11.80
N GLU A 64 -11.57 10.84 10.60
CA GLU A 64 -11.22 9.44 10.36
C GLU A 64 -9.72 9.20 10.49
N ALA A 65 -8.90 10.09 9.95
CA ALA A 65 -7.45 10.00 10.07
C ALA A 65 -6.99 10.13 11.53
N ILE A 66 -7.58 11.06 12.30
CA ILE A 66 -7.30 11.21 13.74
C ILE A 66 -7.73 9.95 14.50
N THR A 67 -8.89 9.39 14.17
CA THR A 67 -9.38 8.15 14.81
C THR A 67 -8.40 7.00 14.60
N LEU A 68 -7.89 6.83 13.38
CA LEU A 68 -6.90 5.81 13.05
C LEU A 68 -5.57 6.02 13.81
N VAL A 69 -5.09 7.26 13.87
CA VAL A 69 -3.86 7.59 14.62
C VAL A 69 -4.04 7.33 16.11
N ASN A 70 -5.18 7.72 16.68
CA ASN A 70 -5.47 7.47 18.09
C ASN A 70 -5.58 5.98 18.40
N GLN A 71 -6.17 5.19 17.50
CA GLN A 71 -6.21 3.74 17.66
C GLN A 71 -4.79 3.16 17.64
N ALA A 72 -3.94 3.59 16.70
CA ALA A 72 -2.56 3.13 16.63
C ALA A 72 -1.75 3.50 17.88
N LEU A 73 -2.02 4.67 18.50
CA LEU A 73 -1.41 5.05 19.78
C LEU A 73 -1.82 4.10 20.92
N LEU A 74 -3.10 3.74 20.99
CA LEU A 74 -3.58 2.79 22.01
C LEU A 74 -2.94 1.41 21.84
N GLU A 75 -2.81 0.94 20.60
CA GLU A 75 -2.14 -0.33 20.29
C GLU A 75 -0.65 -0.30 20.65
N LEU A 76 0.03 0.84 20.46
CA LEU A 76 1.41 1.03 20.91
C LEU A 76 1.53 1.01 22.43
N ASP A 77 0.65 1.71 23.15
CA ASP A 77 0.65 1.73 24.63
C ASP A 77 0.38 0.33 25.21
N GLU A 78 -0.53 -0.44 24.59
CA GLU A 78 -0.79 -1.83 24.96
C GLU A 78 0.45 -2.71 24.74
N ARG A 79 1.13 -2.56 23.60
CA ARG A 79 2.35 -3.30 23.26
C ARG A 79 3.51 -2.97 24.21
N ALA A 80 3.65 -1.71 24.61
CA ALA A 80 4.66 -1.26 25.56
C ALA A 80 4.34 -1.64 27.02
N SER A 81 3.14 -2.17 27.29
CA SER A 81 2.75 -2.59 28.63
C SER A 81 3.55 -3.81 29.07
N ARG A 82 4.01 -3.80 30.33
CA ARG A 82 4.80 -4.91 30.88
C ARG A 82 3.99 -6.20 30.85
N LEU A 83 4.57 -7.22 30.24
CA LEU A 83 4.02 -8.57 30.28
C LEU A 83 4.16 -9.16 31.69
N ASP A 84 3.17 -9.95 32.09
CA ASP A 84 3.21 -10.72 33.33
C ASP A 84 4.35 -11.76 33.27
N PRO A 85 5.34 -11.70 34.17
CA PRO A 85 6.43 -12.67 34.21
C PRO A 85 5.97 -14.10 34.55
N ASP A 86 4.83 -14.24 35.22
CA ASP A 86 4.30 -15.53 35.70
C ASP A 86 3.20 -16.10 34.77
N ARG A 87 3.03 -15.52 33.56
CA ARG A 87 2.02 -15.98 32.60
C ARG A 87 2.22 -17.45 32.22
N ALA A 88 1.12 -18.19 32.12
CA ALA A 88 1.15 -19.56 31.65
C ALA A 88 1.66 -19.64 30.19
N PRO A 89 2.32 -20.75 29.81
CA PRO A 89 2.66 -20.97 28.41
C PRO A 89 1.38 -21.00 27.55
N PRO A 90 1.46 -20.55 26.28
CA PRO A 90 0.35 -20.66 25.35
C PRO A 90 -0.13 -22.11 25.21
N GLU A 91 -1.42 -22.31 24.92
CA GLU A 91 -1.98 -23.65 24.71
C GLU A 91 -1.22 -24.40 23.61
N ALA A 92 -1.11 -25.73 23.75
CA ALA A 92 -0.42 -26.55 22.77
C ALA A 92 -1.03 -26.39 21.37
N GLY A 93 -0.17 -26.09 20.38
CA GLY A 93 -0.60 -25.83 19.00
C GLY A 93 -1.02 -24.38 18.71
N SER A 94 -1.06 -23.51 19.73
CA SER A 94 -1.21 -22.07 19.50
C SER A 94 0.05 -21.46 18.88
N ARG A 95 -0.11 -20.29 18.26
CA ARG A 95 1.02 -19.54 17.67
C ARG A 95 1.85 -18.93 18.80
N VAL A 96 3.09 -19.39 18.94
CA VAL A 96 4.07 -18.71 19.78
C VAL A 96 4.39 -17.36 19.13
N THR A 97 4.23 -16.29 19.91
CA THR A 97 4.47 -14.91 19.49
C THR A 97 5.65 -14.37 20.31
N ASN A 98 6.47 -13.50 19.70
CA ASN A 98 7.60 -12.87 20.38
C ASN A 98 7.13 -11.63 21.17
N GLN A 99 6.02 -11.73 21.90
CA GLN A 99 5.40 -10.58 22.58
C GLN A 99 6.37 -9.82 23.51
N ALA A 100 7.37 -10.52 24.07
CA ALA A 100 8.39 -9.89 24.91
C ALA A 100 9.40 -9.04 24.12
N ASP A 101 9.61 -9.37 22.84
CA ASP A 101 10.52 -8.65 21.94
C ASP A 101 9.77 -7.65 21.05
N ASP A 102 8.43 -7.68 21.07
CA ASP A 102 7.63 -6.75 20.29
C ASP A 102 7.92 -5.29 20.72
N ASP A 103 8.38 -5.00 21.93
CA ASP A 103 8.66 -3.61 22.37
C ASP A 103 9.85 -2.90 21.64
N PHE A 104 10.65 -3.62 20.83
CA PHE A 104 11.86 -3.05 20.21
C PHE A 104 11.64 -2.25 18.91
N ASP A 105 10.45 -2.31 18.31
CA ASP A 105 10.17 -1.69 17.01
C ASP A 105 9.22 -0.49 17.14
N GLU A 106 9.74 0.73 16.99
CA GLU A 106 8.93 1.94 16.83
C GLU A 106 8.46 2.09 15.38
N PHE A 107 7.16 1.91 15.16
CA PHE A 107 6.55 2.12 13.85
C PHE A 107 5.99 3.54 13.75
N PRO A 108 6.15 4.21 12.61
CA PRO A 108 5.40 5.43 12.35
C PRO A 108 3.90 5.13 12.41
N ILE A 109 3.12 6.01 13.04
CA ILE A 109 1.64 5.89 13.18
C ILE A 109 0.88 6.87 12.29
N GLY A 110 1.60 7.77 11.61
CA GLY A 110 0.97 8.80 10.79
C GLY A 110 0.27 8.23 9.56
N ILE A 111 -0.71 8.96 9.07
CA ILE A 111 -1.36 8.69 7.78
C ILE A 111 -0.76 9.62 6.72
N ALA A 112 -0.37 9.06 5.58
CA ALA A 112 0.27 9.79 4.51
C ALA A 112 -0.61 10.92 4.01
N ARG A 113 -0.08 12.14 4.05
CA ARG A 113 -0.75 13.34 3.56
C ARG A 113 -0.11 13.81 2.26
N VAL A 114 -0.86 13.75 1.17
CA VAL A 114 -0.38 14.13 -0.16
C VAL A 114 -1.28 15.21 -0.73
N ASN A 115 -0.71 16.39 -1.03
CA ASN A 115 -1.45 17.58 -1.47
C ASN A 115 -2.57 17.98 -0.48
N GLY A 116 -2.28 17.89 0.82
CA GLY A 116 -3.22 18.26 1.88
C GLY A 116 -4.26 17.21 2.25
N GLU A 117 -4.33 16.07 1.54
CA GLU A 117 -5.32 15.02 1.77
C GLU A 117 -4.71 13.77 2.42
N TYR A 118 -5.39 13.21 3.43
CA TYR A 118 -5.04 11.91 4.00
C TYR A 118 -5.38 10.78 3.04
N ARG A 119 -4.37 10.02 2.62
CA ARG A 119 -4.53 8.93 1.65
C ARG A 119 -4.98 7.64 2.32
N THR A 120 -5.94 6.96 1.69
CA THR A 120 -6.40 5.62 2.05
C THR A 120 -5.55 4.51 1.44
N SER A 121 -4.69 4.84 0.47
CA SER A 121 -3.71 3.95 -0.15
C SER A 121 -2.59 4.74 -0.82
N LEU A 122 -1.40 4.14 -0.94
CA LEU A 122 -0.31 4.71 -1.73
C LEU A 122 -0.55 4.59 -3.24
N ILE A 123 -1.21 3.50 -3.67
CA ILE A 123 -1.65 3.35 -5.06
C ILE A 123 -2.87 4.24 -5.29
N ILE A 124 -2.77 5.11 -6.31
CA ILE A 124 -3.82 6.06 -6.68
C ILE A 124 -4.56 5.66 -7.97
N ASP A 125 -3.92 4.88 -8.82
CA ASP A 125 -4.45 4.40 -10.10
C ASP A 125 -4.16 2.89 -10.19
N PRO A 126 -5.17 2.03 -10.40
CA PRO A 126 -6.60 2.31 -10.65
C PRO A 126 -7.35 3.02 -9.49
N PRO A 127 -8.55 3.60 -9.71
CA PRO A 127 -9.31 4.36 -8.70
C PRO A 127 -9.63 3.59 -7.43
N ASN A 128 -9.68 2.25 -7.48
CA ASN A 128 -9.84 1.39 -6.30
C ASN A 128 -8.56 1.27 -5.45
N GLY A 129 -7.44 1.85 -5.88
CA GLY A 129 -6.18 1.90 -5.14
C GLY A 129 -5.53 0.52 -4.93
N ARG A 130 -5.79 -0.44 -5.82
CA ARG A 130 -5.27 -1.82 -5.73
C ARG A 130 -4.50 -2.19 -6.98
N ILE A 131 -3.50 -3.07 -6.83
CA ILE A 131 -2.70 -3.51 -7.97
C ILE A 131 -3.59 -4.36 -8.88
N PRO A 132 -3.70 -4.03 -10.18
CA PRO A 132 -4.46 -4.83 -11.12
C PRO A 132 -3.75 -6.17 -11.32
N LEU A 133 -4.37 -7.23 -10.80
CA LEU A 133 -3.89 -8.59 -10.92
C LEU A 133 -4.07 -9.08 -12.36
N LYS A 134 -3.06 -9.80 -12.87
CA LYS A 134 -3.23 -10.60 -14.09
C LYS A 134 -4.19 -11.76 -13.82
N GLU A 135 -4.94 -12.17 -14.84
CA GLU A 135 -5.67 -13.45 -14.79
C GLU A 135 -4.69 -14.59 -14.44
N ALA A 136 -5.16 -15.54 -13.62
CA ALA A 136 -4.38 -16.64 -13.07
C ALA A 136 -3.18 -16.26 -12.17
N SER A 137 -2.98 -14.98 -11.82
CA SER A 137 -1.87 -14.57 -10.92
C SER A 137 -1.92 -15.19 -9.53
N GLU A 138 -3.11 -15.53 -9.01
CA GLU A 138 -3.28 -16.28 -7.75
C GLU A 138 -2.71 -17.71 -7.82
N ARG A 139 -2.59 -18.29 -9.02
CA ARG A 139 -2.02 -19.63 -9.23
C ARG A 139 -0.55 -19.59 -9.65
N ASP A 140 -0.13 -18.50 -10.30
CA ASP A 140 1.22 -18.28 -10.84
C ASP A 140 2.10 -17.36 -9.98
N ASP A 141 1.69 -17.14 -8.74
CA ASP A 141 2.49 -16.50 -7.70
C ASP A 141 3.72 -17.35 -7.36
N PHE A 142 4.88 -16.69 -7.23
CA PHE A 142 6.15 -17.34 -6.90
C PHE A 142 6.07 -18.15 -5.59
N PHE A 143 5.47 -17.60 -4.53
CA PHE A 143 5.37 -18.28 -3.23
C PHE A 143 4.39 -19.44 -3.27
N THR A 144 3.24 -19.29 -3.92
CA THR A 144 2.32 -20.40 -4.16
C THR A 144 2.99 -21.53 -4.94
N ASN A 145 3.76 -21.22 -5.99
CA ASN A 145 4.50 -22.22 -6.76
C ASN A 145 5.61 -22.87 -5.94
N LEU A 146 6.36 -22.10 -5.15
CA LEU A 146 7.40 -22.59 -4.25
C LEU A 146 6.81 -23.55 -3.21
N ASN A 147 5.70 -23.18 -2.57
CA ASN A 147 5.00 -24.02 -1.61
C ASN A 147 4.49 -25.32 -2.26
N ARG A 148 3.87 -25.23 -3.45
CA ARG A 148 3.40 -26.42 -4.19
C ARG A 148 4.52 -27.34 -4.64
N SER A 149 5.71 -26.81 -4.90
CA SER A 149 6.85 -27.63 -5.33
C SER A 149 7.33 -28.61 -4.26
N GLY A 150 6.94 -28.41 -2.99
CA GLY A 150 7.46 -29.16 -1.85
C GLY A 150 8.91 -28.79 -1.49
N ARG A 151 9.52 -27.85 -2.21
CA ARG A 151 10.91 -27.42 -2.04
C ARG A 151 11.07 -26.21 -1.12
N TYR A 152 9.98 -25.78 -0.48
CA TYR A 152 10.04 -24.67 0.48
C TYR A 152 10.97 -25.06 1.62
N LEU A 153 12.11 -24.38 1.73
CA LEU A 153 13.20 -24.69 2.68
C LEU A 153 13.83 -26.09 2.51
N ASP A 154 13.76 -26.66 1.29
CA ASP A 154 14.43 -27.92 0.96
C ASP A 154 15.94 -27.69 0.72
N GLY A 155 16.71 -27.80 1.81
CA GLY A 155 18.15 -27.61 1.80
C GLY A 155 18.61 -26.14 1.84
N PRO A 156 19.92 -25.91 2.02
CA PRO A 156 20.48 -24.57 2.17
C PRO A 156 20.38 -23.71 0.90
N GLU A 157 20.17 -24.28 -0.27
CA GLU A 157 20.03 -23.56 -1.54
C GLU A 157 18.63 -22.95 -1.73
N PHE A 158 17.58 -23.56 -1.15
CA PHE A 158 16.20 -23.06 -1.19
C PHE A 158 15.84 -22.22 0.04
N GLY A 159 16.64 -22.29 1.09
CA GLY A 159 16.56 -21.39 2.24
C GLY A 159 16.88 -19.94 1.84
N TRP A 160 16.03 -19.00 2.24
CA TRP A 160 16.28 -17.58 1.99
C TRP A 160 17.49 -17.11 2.79
N ALA A 161 18.10 -15.99 2.37
CA ALA A 161 19.25 -15.43 3.07
C ALA A 161 18.97 -15.17 4.57
N ALA A 162 17.73 -14.84 4.94
CA ALA A 162 17.32 -14.68 6.34
C ALA A 162 17.32 -16.01 7.12
N GLU A 163 16.81 -17.09 6.53
CA GLU A 163 16.79 -18.44 7.12
C GLU A 163 18.19 -19.04 7.28
N ARG A 164 19.15 -18.51 6.51
CA ARG A 164 20.57 -18.87 6.56
C ARG A 164 21.40 -17.93 7.43
N CYS A 165 20.75 -17.02 8.18
CA CYS A 165 21.39 -15.98 8.98
C CYS A 165 22.41 -15.12 8.20
N LEU A 166 22.25 -15.00 6.88
CA LEU A 166 23.12 -14.19 6.02
C LEU A 166 22.67 -12.73 5.98
N ILE A 167 21.39 -12.46 6.24
CA ILE A 167 20.83 -11.11 6.37
C ILE A 167 19.80 -11.08 7.51
N ALA A 168 19.62 -9.93 8.14
CA ALA A 168 18.51 -9.72 9.07
C ALA A 168 17.21 -9.49 8.29
N GLY A 169 16.51 -10.58 7.96
CA GLY A 169 15.16 -10.55 7.36
C GLY A 169 15.10 -10.23 5.85
N PRO A 170 13.91 -10.34 5.23
CA PRO A 170 13.75 -10.13 3.79
C PRO A 170 13.88 -8.65 3.42
N GLN A 171 15.03 -8.25 2.91
CA GLN A 171 15.28 -6.92 2.35
C GLN A 171 14.70 -6.84 0.92
N LEU A 172 13.48 -6.32 0.79
CA LEU A 172 13.08 -5.71 -0.48
C LEU A 172 13.80 -4.35 -0.63
N SER A 173 13.78 -3.80 -1.85
CA SER A 173 14.24 -2.43 -2.15
C SER A 173 13.92 -1.47 -1.00
N MET A 174 14.86 -0.58 -0.65
CA MET A 174 14.68 0.40 0.44
C MET A 174 13.46 1.32 0.23
N MET A 175 12.87 1.37 -0.96
CA MET A 175 11.61 2.07 -1.19
C MET A 175 10.39 1.35 -0.58
N PHE A 176 10.54 0.09 -0.18
CA PHE A 176 9.47 -0.73 0.39
C PHE A 176 10.05 -1.81 1.31
N GLN A 177 10.64 -1.37 2.43
CA GLN A 177 11.21 -2.27 3.43
C GLN A 177 10.09 -3.19 3.98
N ARG A 178 10.18 -4.48 3.62
CA ARG A 178 9.16 -5.53 3.84
C ARG A 178 8.85 -5.82 5.32
N GLY A 179 9.62 -5.27 6.25
CA GLY A 179 9.47 -5.51 7.68
C GLY A 179 8.30 -4.76 8.34
N LEU A 180 7.77 -3.69 7.72
CA LEU A 180 6.99 -2.70 8.47
C LEU A 180 5.59 -2.35 7.91
N SER A 181 5.13 -3.05 6.86
CA SER A 181 3.75 -2.91 6.38
C SER A 181 3.06 -4.27 6.35
N PRO A 182 2.03 -4.51 7.21
CA PRO A 182 1.32 -5.80 7.26
C PRO A 182 0.53 -6.10 5.98
N TYR A 183 0.48 -5.17 5.03
CA TYR A 183 -0.33 -5.25 3.80
C TYR A 183 0.48 -5.62 2.54
N THR A 184 1.71 -6.13 2.69
CA THR A 184 2.62 -6.38 1.55
C THR A 184 2.32 -7.72 0.87
N HIS A 185 1.96 -7.67 -0.42
CA HIS A 185 1.82 -8.84 -1.30
C HIS A 185 2.61 -8.61 -2.60
N ILE A 186 3.44 -9.59 -3.00
CA ILE A 186 4.14 -9.56 -4.30
C ILE A 186 3.24 -10.24 -5.32
N VAL A 187 2.75 -9.48 -6.29
CA VAL A 187 1.85 -9.97 -7.35
C VAL A 187 2.43 -9.59 -8.71
N LYS A 188 2.15 -10.37 -9.76
CA LYS A 188 2.49 -9.97 -11.13
C LYS A 188 1.47 -8.93 -11.61
N PRO A 189 1.86 -7.64 -11.77
CA PRO A 189 0.93 -6.63 -12.26
C PRO A 189 0.63 -6.85 -13.74
N LYS A 190 -0.55 -6.39 -14.19
CA LYS A 190 -0.82 -6.17 -15.62
C LYS A 190 0.13 -5.08 -16.12
N THR A 191 0.85 -5.33 -17.21
CA THR A 191 1.70 -4.31 -17.84
C THR A 191 0.77 -3.21 -18.34
N ILE A 192 0.89 -2.00 -17.79
CA ILE A 192 0.19 -0.81 -18.27
C ILE A 192 1.08 -0.25 -19.37
N LEU A 193 0.57 -0.24 -20.61
CA LEU A 193 1.19 0.40 -21.77
C LEU A 193 0.96 1.91 -21.71
#